data_AF-A0A924UKC4-F1
#
_entry.id   AF-A0A924UKC4-F1
#
_cell.length_a   1.000
_cell.length_b   1.000
_cell.length_c   1.000
_cell.angle_alpha   90.00
_cell.angle_beta   90.00
_cell.angle_gamma   90.00
#
_symmetry.space_group_name_H-M   'P 1'
#
loop_
_entity.id
_entity.type
_entity.pdbx_description
1 polymer ?
#
loop_
_entity_poly.entity_id
_entity_poly.type
_entity_poly.pdbx_seq_one_letter_code
_entity_poly.pdbx_strand_id
1 'polypeptide(L)'
;MTKLFFILCLSFASMAQARLAGEWTGWGNWTFKGEPPGTDCPTMQMKWSESADRVSVDGGLFDCGVVAMHLGETAWKISNGHLFDETGKNVGTYDGANLSVYMPSPNEKTTIQIIVKREANHIDYQEVWFNQFEKVYVITGRLFTSGE
;
A
#
# COMPACT_ATOMS: atom_id res chain seq x y z
N MET A 1 -59.52 4.29 -16.64
CA MET A 1 -58.13 4.23 -17.13
C MET A 1 -57.26 4.96 -16.12
N THR A 2 -56.54 4.24 -15.26
CA THR A 2 -55.69 4.86 -14.24
C THR A 2 -54.29 4.26 -14.43
N LYS A 3 -53.37 5.04 -14.99
CA LYS A 3 -51.97 4.64 -15.19
C LYS A 3 -51.22 4.82 -13.87
N LEU A 4 -50.83 3.70 -13.25
CA LEU A 4 -49.93 3.69 -12.11
C LEU A 4 -48.49 3.83 -12.63
N PHE A 5 -47.85 4.98 -12.36
CA PHE A 5 -46.42 5.16 -12.58
C PHE A 5 -45.66 4.56 -11.39
N PHE A 6 -45.01 3.43 -11.59
CA PHE A 6 -44.08 2.85 -10.62
C PHE A 6 -42.70 3.49 -10.84
N ILE A 7 -42.32 4.44 -9.97
CA ILE A 7 -40.97 5.00 -9.94
C ILE A 7 -40.11 4.02 -9.12
N LEU A 8 -39.28 3.25 -9.82
CA LEU A 8 -38.31 2.34 -9.23
C LEU A 8 -37.10 3.18 -8.75
N CYS A 9 -37.09 3.58 -7.48
CA CYS A 9 -35.90 4.15 -6.83
C CYS A 9 -34.85 3.05 -6.68
N LEU A 10 -33.94 2.93 -7.65
CA LEU A 10 -32.69 2.18 -7.52
C LEU A 10 -31.81 2.89 -6.49
N SER A 11 -31.91 2.46 -5.24
CA SER A 11 -30.95 2.79 -4.19
C SER A 11 -29.60 2.18 -4.56
N PHE A 12 -28.74 2.96 -5.23
CA PHE A 12 -27.32 2.69 -5.31
C PHE A 12 -26.74 2.89 -3.90
N ALA A 13 -26.75 1.82 -3.10
CA ALA A 13 -25.89 1.74 -1.94
C ALA A 13 -24.46 1.81 -2.46
N SER A 14 -23.86 3.01 -2.43
CA SER A 14 -22.42 3.16 -2.54
C SER A 14 -21.85 2.38 -1.37
N MET A 15 -21.43 1.14 -1.60
CA MET A 15 -20.46 0.51 -0.74
C MET A 15 -19.30 1.48 -0.72
N ALA A 16 -19.13 2.19 0.39
CA ALA A 16 -17.95 2.99 0.63
C ALA A 16 -16.79 2.01 0.53
N GLN A 17 -16.16 1.99 -0.63
CA GLN A 17 -15.02 1.14 -0.91
C GLN A 17 -13.97 1.54 0.12
N ALA A 18 -13.54 0.58 0.96
CA ALA A 18 -12.58 0.85 2.01
C ALA A 18 -11.35 1.50 1.36
N ARG A 19 -11.05 2.74 1.76
CA ARG A 19 -9.96 3.52 1.18
C ARG A 19 -8.66 3.22 1.91
N LEU A 20 -7.56 3.13 1.19
CA LEU A 20 -6.21 3.05 1.75
C LEU A 20 -5.78 4.39 2.38
N ALA A 21 -6.40 5.49 1.96
CA ALA A 21 -6.08 6.84 2.43
C ALA A 21 -6.11 6.98 3.96
N GLY A 22 -5.16 7.73 4.51
CA GLY A 22 -5.06 8.04 5.93
C GLY A 22 -3.66 7.84 6.49
N GLU A 23 -3.55 8.09 7.79
CA GLU A 23 -2.34 7.82 8.58
C GLU A 23 -2.49 6.48 9.31
N TRP A 24 -1.47 5.66 9.16
CA TRP A 24 -1.41 4.29 9.62
C TRP A 24 -0.24 4.14 10.57
N THR A 25 -0.48 3.60 11.76
CA THR A 25 0.57 3.34 12.74
C THR A 25 0.49 1.90 13.21
N GLY A 26 1.63 1.29 13.45
CA GLY A 26 1.70 -0.04 14.03
C GLY A 26 3.13 -0.47 14.24
N TRP A 27 3.36 -1.76 14.05
CA TRP A 27 4.63 -2.40 14.31
C TRP A 27 4.93 -3.42 13.22
N GLY A 28 6.14 -3.94 13.24
CA GLY A 28 6.52 -4.97 12.31
C GLY A 28 7.86 -5.59 12.60
N ASN A 29 8.47 -6.09 11.54
CA ASN A 29 9.70 -6.86 11.59
C ASN A 29 10.52 -6.58 10.34
N TRP A 30 11.83 -6.47 10.52
CA TRP A 30 12.81 -6.35 9.46
C TRP A 30 13.72 -7.57 9.46
N THR A 31 13.95 -8.15 8.28
CA THR A 31 14.85 -9.30 8.12
C THR A 31 15.83 -9.04 6.98
N PHE A 32 17.11 -9.31 7.22
CA PHE A 32 18.14 -9.37 6.18
C PHE A 32 18.46 -10.81 5.77
N LYS A 33 18.84 -10.97 4.50
CA LYS A 33 19.26 -12.25 3.94
C LYS A 33 20.35 -12.91 4.79
N GLY A 34 20.07 -14.13 5.24
CA GLY A 34 21.03 -14.97 5.97
C GLY A 34 21.05 -14.75 7.48
N GLU A 35 20.20 -13.86 8.01
CA GLU A 35 20.06 -13.63 9.45
C GLU A 35 18.91 -14.46 10.07
N PRO A 36 18.93 -14.71 11.40
CA PRO A 36 17.80 -15.28 12.14
C PRO A 36 16.51 -14.45 12.01
N PRO A 37 15.36 -14.93 12.55
CA PRO A 37 14.09 -14.20 12.51
C PRO A 37 14.24 -12.75 13.02
N GLY A 38 13.49 -11.87 12.34
CA GLY A 38 13.76 -10.45 12.18
C GLY A 38 13.94 -9.60 13.44
N THR A 39 14.52 -8.42 13.24
CA THR A 39 14.56 -7.36 14.24
C THR A 39 13.18 -6.73 14.35
N ASP A 40 12.65 -6.67 15.56
CA ASP A 40 11.38 -6.03 15.84
C ASP A 40 11.44 -4.53 15.54
N CYS A 41 10.43 -4.04 14.83
CA CYS A 41 10.24 -2.63 14.52
C CYS A 41 9.05 -2.12 15.35
N PRO A 42 9.29 -1.58 16.56
CA PRO A 42 8.21 -1.18 17.46
C PRO A 42 7.38 -0.03 16.90
N THR A 43 7.94 0.76 15.98
CA THR A 43 7.22 1.84 15.32
C THR A 43 7.30 1.69 13.81
N MET A 44 6.13 1.57 13.18
CA MET A 44 5.94 1.73 11.75
C MET A 44 4.83 2.75 11.53
N GLN A 45 5.07 3.71 10.65
CA GLN A 45 4.10 4.72 10.27
C GLN A 45 4.04 4.84 8.75
N MET A 46 2.84 4.94 8.20
CA MET A 46 2.62 5.11 6.77
C MET A 46 1.50 6.13 6.55
N LYS A 47 1.67 7.01 5.58
CA LYS A 47 0.65 7.95 5.15
C LYS A 47 0.32 7.71 3.70
N TRP A 48 -0.96 7.49 3.42
CA TRP A 48 -1.47 7.22 2.09
C TRP A 48 -2.51 8.27 1.69
N SER A 49 -2.52 8.59 0.41
CA SER A 49 -3.58 9.36 -0.23
C SER A 49 -4.18 8.57 -1.39
N GLU A 50 -5.49 8.73 -1.62
CA GLU A 50 -6.22 7.99 -2.64
C GLU A 50 -7.35 8.84 -3.25
N SER A 51 -7.43 8.84 -4.58
CA SER A 51 -8.53 9.34 -5.39
C SER A 51 -9.03 8.22 -6.32
N ALA A 52 -10.04 8.53 -7.14
CA ALA A 52 -10.58 7.57 -8.11
C ALA A 52 -9.56 7.11 -9.17
N ASP A 53 -8.53 7.92 -9.43
CA ASP A 53 -7.57 7.74 -10.52
C ASP A 53 -6.11 7.75 -10.05
N ARG A 54 -5.87 7.85 -8.74
CA ARG A 54 -4.52 7.94 -8.17
C ARG A 54 -4.45 7.32 -6.77
N VAL A 55 -3.32 6.70 -6.46
CA VAL A 55 -2.94 6.30 -5.11
C VAL A 55 -1.49 6.73 -4.86
N SER A 56 -1.17 7.20 -3.66
CA SER A 56 0.17 7.60 -3.27
C SER A 56 0.53 7.17 -1.86
N VAL A 57 1.81 6.88 -1.66
CA VAL A 57 2.47 6.99 -0.37
C VAL A 57 2.94 8.43 -0.25
N ASP A 58 2.46 9.14 0.77
CA ASP A 58 2.90 10.50 1.07
C ASP A 58 4.09 10.50 2.03
N GLY A 59 4.30 9.39 2.73
CA GLY A 59 5.49 9.14 3.54
C GLY A 59 5.41 7.83 4.31
N GLY A 60 6.56 7.26 4.65
CA GLY A 60 6.67 6.09 5.52
C GLY A 60 7.88 6.18 6.44
N LEU A 61 7.75 5.66 7.65
CA LEU A 61 8.81 5.50 8.63
C LEU A 61 8.79 4.09 9.18
N PHE A 62 9.95 3.45 9.18
CA PHE A 62 10.19 2.16 9.81
C PHE A 62 11.36 2.33 10.77
N ASP A 63 11.11 2.20 12.08
CA ASP A 63 12.17 2.29 13.10
C ASP A 63 12.26 0.97 13.86
N CYS A 64 13.38 0.28 13.66
CA CYS A 64 13.72 -1.00 14.28
C CYS A 64 14.89 -0.86 15.27
N GLY A 65 15.22 0.37 15.70
CA GLY A 65 16.31 0.69 16.62
C GLY A 65 17.72 0.60 16.02
N VAL A 66 17.98 -0.41 15.20
CA VAL A 66 19.25 -0.61 14.46
C VAL A 66 19.15 -0.21 13.00
N VAL A 67 17.94 -0.21 12.45
CA VAL A 67 17.63 0.19 11.08
C VAL A 67 16.47 1.16 11.14
N ALA A 68 16.67 2.34 10.57
CA ALA A 68 15.62 3.32 10.32
C ALA A 68 15.52 3.56 8.81
N MET A 69 14.32 3.45 8.26
CA MET A 69 14.07 3.68 6.85
C MET A 69 12.93 4.67 6.67
N HIS A 70 13.13 5.58 5.71
CA HIS A 70 12.11 6.53 5.27
C HIS A 70 11.69 6.19 3.85
N LEU A 71 10.40 6.01 3.65
CA LEU A 71 9.82 5.94 2.32
C LEU A 71 9.41 7.36 1.89
N GLY A 72 9.98 7.82 0.78
CA GLY A 72 9.65 9.12 0.20
C GLY A 72 8.26 9.13 -0.45
N GLU A 73 7.82 10.32 -0.85
CA GLU A 73 6.57 10.46 -1.59
C GLU A 73 6.66 9.74 -2.93
N THR A 74 5.65 8.93 -3.27
CA THR A 74 5.52 8.30 -4.58
C THR A 74 4.05 8.09 -4.90
N ALA A 75 3.68 8.31 -6.16
CA ALA A 75 2.31 8.21 -6.62
C ALA A 75 2.18 7.43 -7.93
N TRP A 76 1.02 6.82 -8.10
CA TRP A 76 0.68 6.04 -9.28
C TRP A 76 -0.71 6.38 -9.78
N LYS A 77 -0.85 6.42 -11.10
CA LYS A 77 -2.15 6.52 -11.75
C LYS A 77 -2.85 5.16 -11.74
N ILE A 78 -4.12 5.14 -11.38
CA ILE A 78 -4.97 3.96 -11.42
C ILE A 78 -5.73 3.95 -12.75
N SER A 79 -5.67 2.83 -13.47
CA SER A 79 -6.50 2.60 -14.66
C SER A 79 -6.78 1.11 -14.83
N ASN A 80 -8.06 0.73 -14.82
CA ASN A 80 -8.52 -0.67 -14.97
C ASN A 80 -7.82 -1.65 -14.00
N GLY A 81 -7.64 -1.26 -12.74
CA GLY A 81 -6.97 -2.09 -11.72
C GLY A 81 -5.44 -2.16 -11.84
N HIS A 82 -4.84 -1.45 -12.80
CA HIS A 82 -3.40 -1.34 -12.97
C HIS A 82 -2.86 0.00 -12.46
N LEU A 83 -1.61 -0.02 -12.01
CA LEU A 83 -0.87 1.14 -11.56
C LEU A 83 0.16 1.55 -12.61
N PHE A 84 0.20 2.84 -12.92
CA PHE A 84 1.12 3.42 -13.89
C PHE A 84 1.99 4.49 -13.25
N ASP A 85 3.28 4.48 -13.56
CA ASP A 85 4.21 5.54 -13.16
C ASP A 85 4.07 6.79 -14.05
N GLU A 86 4.89 7.81 -13.78
CA GLU A 86 4.88 9.08 -14.52
C GLU A 86 5.22 8.94 -16.01
N THR A 87 5.89 7.86 -16.40
CA THR A 87 6.22 7.55 -17.80
C THR A 87 5.11 6.78 -18.52
N GLY A 88 4.06 6.40 -17.79
CA GLY A 88 2.97 5.58 -18.29
C GLY A 88 3.30 4.08 -18.34
N LYS A 89 4.38 3.64 -17.68
CA LYS A 89 4.72 2.22 -17.57
C LYS A 89 3.85 1.57 -16.49
N ASN A 90 3.31 0.38 -16.80
CA ASN A 90 2.62 -0.44 -15.80
C ASN A 90 3.63 -0.97 -14.78
N VAL A 91 3.41 -0.65 -13.51
CA VAL A 91 4.29 -0.99 -12.39
C VAL A 91 3.58 -1.83 -11.32
N GLY A 92 2.30 -2.14 -11.49
CA GLY A 92 1.57 -2.85 -10.46
C GLY A 92 0.07 -2.94 -10.65
N THR A 93 -0.60 -3.34 -9.58
CA THR A 93 -2.06 -3.53 -9.52
C THR A 93 -2.62 -2.94 -8.25
N TYR A 94 -3.85 -2.43 -8.33
CA TYR A 94 -4.62 -1.96 -7.19
C TYR A 94 -6.12 -2.13 -7.43
N ASP A 95 -6.81 -2.82 -6.52
CA ASP A 95 -8.27 -3.09 -6.60
C ASP A 95 -9.09 -2.36 -5.51
N GLY A 96 -8.46 -1.46 -4.75
CA GLY A 96 -9.05 -0.80 -3.58
C GLY A 96 -8.73 -1.50 -2.26
N ALA A 97 -8.35 -2.78 -2.27
CA ALA A 97 -7.98 -3.53 -1.07
C ALA A 97 -6.55 -4.06 -1.14
N ASN A 98 -6.11 -4.52 -2.31
CA ASN A 98 -4.81 -5.14 -2.54
C ASN A 98 -4.00 -4.23 -3.46
N LEU A 99 -2.88 -3.73 -2.96
CA LEU A 99 -1.88 -3.00 -3.72
C LEU A 99 -0.64 -3.87 -3.87
N SER A 100 -0.11 -3.98 -5.08
CA SER A 100 1.22 -4.55 -5.35
C SER A 100 1.89 -3.70 -6.39
N VAL A 101 3.01 -3.07 -6.05
CA VAL A 101 3.72 -2.13 -6.93
C VAL A 101 5.23 -2.31 -6.85
N TYR A 102 5.88 -2.18 -8.00
CA TYR A 102 7.32 -2.09 -8.09
C TYR A 102 7.75 -0.63 -8.12
N MET A 103 8.60 -0.24 -7.17
CA MET A 103 9.17 1.10 -7.11
C MET A 103 10.33 1.23 -8.11
N PRO A 104 10.60 2.44 -8.61
CA PRO A 104 11.86 2.72 -9.28
C PRO A 104 13.04 2.42 -8.36
N SER A 105 14.08 1.80 -8.93
CA SER A 105 15.31 1.46 -8.20
C SER A 105 16.05 2.72 -7.76
N PRO A 106 16.44 2.86 -6.48
CA PRO A 106 17.28 3.98 -6.04
C PRO A 106 18.66 4.01 -6.70
N ASN A 107 19.16 2.88 -7.21
CA ASN A 107 20.54 2.72 -7.68
C ASN A 107 20.67 1.85 -8.95
N GLU A 108 19.57 1.62 -9.66
CA GLU A 108 19.43 0.72 -10.82
C GLU A 108 19.80 -0.76 -10.58
N LYS A 109 20.21 -1.13 -9.37
CA LYS A 109 20.62 -2.49 -8.99
C LYS A 109 19.63 -3.18 -8.08
N THR A 110 18.74 -2.41 -7.46
CA THR A 110 17.80 -2.90 -6.45
C THR A 110 16.37 -2.69 -6.90
N THR A 111 15.54 -3.73 -6.91
CA THR A 111 14.11 -3.56 -7.16
C THR A 111 13.39 -3.60 -5.83
N ILE A 112 12.45 -2.70 -5.60
CA ILE A 112 11.63 -2.71 -4.38
C ILE A 112 10.21 -3.06 -4.79
N GLN A 113 9.61 -4.03 -4.12
CA GLN A 113 8.19 -4.33 -4.25
C GLN A 113 7.48 -3.96 -2.95
N ILE A 114 6.45 -3.14 -3.06
CA ILE A 114 5.53 -2.85 -1.97
C ILE A 114 4.25 -3.64 -2.20
N ILE A 115 3.82 -4.35 -1.16
CA ILE A 115 2.57 -5.09 -1.11
C ILE A 115 1.78 -4.58 0.08
N VAL A 116 0.53 -4.19 -0.14
CA VAL A 116 -0.39 -3.79 0.92
C VAL A 116 -1.68 -4.57 0.76
N LYS A 117 -2.13 -5.17 1.85
CA LYS A 117 -3.44 -5.79 1.95
C LYS A 117 -4.26 -5.04 2.99
N ARG A 118 -5.34 -4.40 2.56
CA ARG A 118 -6.29 -3.73 3.41
C ARG A 118 -7.35 -4.71 3.90
N GLU A 119 -7.48 -4.78 5.21
CA GLU A 119 -8.56 -5.44 5.93
C GLU A 119 -9.42 -4.37 6.63
N ALA A 120 -10.55 -4.75 7.24
CA ALA A 120 -11.50 -3.78 7.79
C ALA A 120 -10.83 -2.71 8.69
N ASN A 121 -10.02 -3.14 9.65
CA ASN A 121 -9.43 -2.28 10.68
C ASN A 121 -7.90 -2.15 10.61
N HIS A 122 -7.24 -2.79 9.64
CA HIS A 122 -5.79 -2.76 9.53
C HIS A 122 -5.31 -2.90 8.09
N ILE A 123 -4.05 -2.55 7.85
CA ILE A 123 -3.30 -2.97 6.68
C ILE A 123 -2.19 -3.93 7.09
N ASP A 124 -2.01 -4.98 6.30
CA ASP A 124 -0.79 -5.77 6.29
C ASP A 124 0.12 -5.20 5.20
N TYR A 125 1.29 -4.72 5.62
CA TYR A 125 2.31 -4.12 4.78
C TYR A 125 3.47 -5.09 4.58
N GLN A 126 4.00 -5.16 3.35
CA GLN A 126 5.27 -5.81 3.06
C GLN A 126 6.07 -5.00 2.05
N GLU A 127 7.36 -4.84 2.33
CA GLU A 127 8.34 -4.26 1.42
C GLU A 127 9.47 -5.25 1.20
N VAL A 128 9.73 -5.60 -0.05
CA VAL A 128 10.76 -6.57 -0.42
C VAL A 128 11.78 -5.91 -1.33
N TRP A 129 13.04 -5.93 -0.90
CA TRP A 129 14.17 -5.46 -1.69
C TRP A 129 14.83 -6.64 -2.37
N PHE A 130 14.98 -6.54 -3.68
CA PHE A 130 15.63 -7.53 -4.52
C PHE A 130 16.93 -6.97 -5.07
N ASN A 131 17.97 -7.80 -5.11
CA ASN A 131 19.13 -7.61 -5.98
C ASN A 131 19.07 -8.69 -7.06
N GLN A 132 18.76 -8.29 -8.30
CA GLN A 132 18.38 -9.19 -9.39
C GLN A 132 17.23 -10.11 -8.98
N PHE A 133 17.51 -11.38 -8.66
CA PHE A 133 16.51 -12.39 -8.28
C PHE A 133 16.53 -12.71 -6.78
N GLU A 134 17.51 -12.18 -6.03
CA GLU A 134 17.67 -12.51 -4.62
C GLU A 134 16.95 -11.49 -3.74
N LYS A 135 16.14 -11.99 -2.79
CA LYS A 135 15.60 -11.17 -1.71
C LYS A 135 16.73 -10.81 -0.75
N VAL A 136 16.94 -9.51 -0.56
CA VAL A 136 17.99 -8.96 0.28
C VAL A 136 17.43 -8.51 1.62
N TYR A 137 16.34 -7.73 1.59
CA TYR A 137 15.66 -7.23 2.79
C TYR A 137 14.16 -7.48 2.67
N VAL A 138 13.53 -7.82 3.78
CA VAL A 138 12.07 -7.90 3.89
C VAL A 138 11.64 -7.12 5.12
N ILE A 139 10.74 -6.16 4.92
CA ILE A 139 10.02 -5.51 6.00
C ILE A 139 8.58 -5.98 5.93
N THR A 140 8.02 -6.34 7.06
CA THR A 140 6.60 -6.63 7.21
C THR A 140 6.06 -5.82 8.36
N GLY A 141 4.80 -5.40 8.26
CA GLY A 141 4.15 -4.68 9.34
C GLY A 141 2.65 -4.87 9.33
N ARG A 142 2.05 -4.64 10.49
CA ARG A 142 0.60 -4.50 10.62
C ARG A 142 0.32 -3.13 11.20
N LEU A 143 -0.43 -2.32 10.45
CA LEU A 143 -0.73 -0.95 10.82
C LEU A 143 -2.25 -0.73 10.91
N PHE A 144 -2.64 0.20 11.76
CA PHE A 144 -4.01 0.55 12.06
C PHE A 144 -4.20 2.05 11.83
N THR A 145 -5.41 2.47 11.44
CA THR A 145 -5.75 3.89 11.41
C THR A 145 -5.74 4.46 12.82
N SER A 146 -5.31 5.70 12.96
CA SER A 146 -5.47 6.49 14.17
C SER A 146 -6.97 6.86 14.36
N GLY A 147 -7.78 5.85 14.70
CA GLY A 147 -9.20 6.00 15.03
C GLY A 147 -10.12 5.16 14.17
N GLU A 148 -10.51 3.99 14.69
CA GLU A 148 -11.90 3.59 14.89
C GLU A 148 -12.03 2.91 16.26
#